data_AF-A0A1J3HNC8-F1
#
_entry.id   AF-A0A1J3HNC8-F1
#
_cell.length_a   1.000
_cell.length_b   1.000
_cell.length_c   1.000
_cell.angle_alpha   90.00
_cell.angle_beta   90.00
_cell.angle_gamma   90.00
#
_symmetry.space_group_name_H-M   'P 1'
#
loop_
_entity.id
_entity.type
_entity.pdbx_description
1 polymer ?
#
loop_
_entity_poly.entity_id
_entity_poly.type
_entity_poly.pdbx_seq_one_letter_code
_entity_poly.pdbx_strand_id
1 'polypeptide(L)'
;FGVDVFVTPPFKNWEVFSNEENIRDPIFDWNLTQFSTLDRDSYTSGSFSSGGRDWVLKVYPNGAGRATGNHLSLYLLSASNETHYVHAKLRVLDQIRFTHLEKQVEGWPDSTTENGWGYDKFIPLADIKNATKGFLVNDTLKVEVDILSFSKTDFFSV
;
A
#
# COMPACT_ATOMS: atom_id res chain seq x y z
N PHE A 1 34.12 -22.08 -46.24
CA PHE A 1 33.82 -21.13 -45.15
C PHE A 1 32.32 -20.99 -45.04
N GLY A 2 31.70 -21.61 -44.03
CA GLY A 2 30.28 -21.48 -43.74
C GLY A 2 30.11 -20.58 -42.51
N VAL A 3 29.23 -19.59 -42.60
CA VAL A 3 28.88 -18.70 -41.49
C VAL A 3 27.66 -19.30 -40.80
N ASP A 4 27.79 -19.67 -39.53
CA ASP A 4 26.63 -19.94 -38.68
C ASP A 4 25.94 -18.63 -38.32
N VAL A 5 24.69 -18.47 -38.78
CA VAL A 5 23.81 -17.39 -38.37
C VAL A 5 23.02 -17.87 -37.16
N PHE A 6 23.35 -17.34 -35.98
CA PHE A 6 22.54 -17.54 -34.80
C PHE A 6 21.26 -16.70 -34.91
N VAL A 7 20.14 -17.35 -35.19
CA VAL A 7 18.81 -16.75 -35.01
C VAL A 7 18.52 -16.82 -33.51
N THR A 8 18.63 -15.68 -32.83
CA THR A 8 18.10 -15.54 -31.47
C THR A 8 16.59 -15.75 -31.49
N PRO A 9 16.00 -16.55 -30.59
CA PRO A 9 14.56 -16.60 -30.46
C PRO A 9 14.06 -15.18 -30.12
N PRO A 10 12.91 -14.74 -30.66
CA PRO A 10 12.35 -13.45 -30.30
C PRO A 10 12.14 -13.44 -28.78
N PHE A 11 12.70 -12.41 -28.13
CA PHE A 11 12.49 -12.12 -26.72
C PHE A 11 10.99 -12.15 -26.43
N LYS A 12 10.53 -13.13 -25.64
CA LYS A 12 9.10 -13.48 -25.57
C LYS A 12 8.26 -12.53 -24.70
N ASN A 13 8.86 -11.62 -23.93
CA ASN A 13 8.11 -10.67 -23.11
C ASN A 13 8.70 -9.28 -23.31
N TRP A 14 7.98 -8.39 -23.99
CA TRP A 14 8.24 -6.96 -23.91
C TRP A 14 7.21 -6.39 -22.94
N GLU A 15 7.64 -6.09 -21.71
CA GLU A 15 6.84 -5.30 -20.78
C GLU A 15 6.77 -3.87 -21.34
N VAL A 16 5.66 -3.54 -21.99
CA VAL A 16 5.36 -2.14 -22.31
C VAL A 16 4.94 -1.49 -20.99
N PHE A 17 5.86 -0.76 -20.34
CA PHE A 17 5.54 0.09 -19.21
C PHE A 17 4.66 1.25 -19.68
N SER A 18 3.34 1.05 -19.69
CA SER A 18 2.41 2.17 -19.70
C SER A 18 1.97 2.45 -18.27
N ASN A 19 2.09 3.71 -17.85
CA ASN A 19 1.56 4.17 -16.58
C ASN A 19 0.08 4.53 -16.76
N GLU A 20 -0.81 3.98 -15.94
CA GLU A 20 -2.14 4.56 -15.79
C GLU A 20 -2.04 5.67 -14.74
N GLU A 21 -1.99 6.91 -15.19
CA GLU A 21 -1.95 8.09 -14.32
C GLU A 21 -3.34 8.68 -14.12
N ASN A 22 -3.55 9.33 -12.97
CA ASN A 22 -4.80 10.01 -12.62
C ASN A 22 -5.99 9.05 -12.55
N ILE A 23 -5.80 7.94 -11.85
CA ILE A 23 -6.88 7.03 -11.49
C ILE A 23 -7.95 7.85 -10.74
N ARG A 24 -9.18 7.83 -11.25
CA ARG A 24 -10.30 8.62 -10.72
C ARG A 24 -11.21 7.80 -9.80
N ASP A 25 -10.71 6.67 -9.33
CA ASP A 25 -11.45 5.79 -8.45
C ASP A 25 -11.62 6.42 -7.07
N PRO A 26 -12.68 6.04 -6.34
CA PRO A 26 -12.88 6.54 -4.99
C PRO A 26 -11.71 6.13 -4.09
N ILE A 27 -11.33 7.06 -3.21
CA ILE A 27 -10.41 6.79 -2.10
C ILE A 27 -11.02 5.67 -1.26
N PHE A 28 -10.21 4.66 -0.95
CA PHE A 28 -10.64 3.60 -0.05
C PHE A 28 -10.36 3.99 1.40
N ASP A 29 -11.39 3.95 2.25
CA ASP A 29 -11.29 4.15 3.69
C ASP A 29 -11.51 2.84 4.47
N TRP A 30 -10.81 2.71 5.59
CA TRP A 30 -10.96 1.59 6.50
C TRP A 30 -10.93 2.03 7.96
N ASN A 31 -11.95 1.61 8.70
CA ASN A 31 -12.12 1.88 10.12
C ASN A 31 -11.66 0.69 10.96
N LEU A 32 -10.63 0.90 11.79
CA LEU A 32 -10.18 -0.02 12.81
C LEU A 32 -10.88 0.32 14.13
N THR A 33 -12.04 -0.29 14.35
CA THR A 33 -12.83 -0.12 15.58
C THR A 33 -12.28 -0.94 16.74
N GLN A 34 -12.56 -0.51 17.97
CA GLN A 34 -12.05 -1.14 19.18
C GLN A 34 -10.52 -1.23 19.18
N PHE A 35 -9.87 -0.19 18.66
CA PHE A 35 -8.42 -0.16 18.38
C PHE A 35 -7.60 -0.53 19.62
N SER A 36 -8.02 -0.08 20.79
CA SER A 36 -7.38 -0.37 22.08
C SER A 36 -7.36 -1.85 22.46
N THR A 37 -8.25 -2.66 21.87
CA THR A 37 -8.41 -4.09 22.15
C THR A 37 -7.76 -4.99 21.10
N LEU A 38 -7.21 -4.41 20.02
CA LEU A 38 -6.53 -5.16 18.97
C LEU A 38 -5.27 -5.83 19.54
N ASP A 39 -5.24 -7.16 19.51
CA ASP A 39 -4.22 -8.00 20.15
C ASP A 39 -3.30 -8.72 19.15
N ARG A 40 -3.74 -8.92 17.91
CA ARG A 40 -2.93 -9.49 16.82
C ARG A 40 -1.82 -8.53 16.35
N ASP A 41 -0.74 -9.11 15.85
CA ASP A 41 0.38 -8.37 15.27
C ASP A 41 -0.06 -7.50 14.08
N SER A 42 -0.95 -8.02 13.23
CA SER A 42 -1.48 -7.29 12.08
C SER A 42 -2.94 -7.60 11.79
N TYR A 43 -3.57 -6.64 11.10
CA TYR A 43 -4.93 -6.71 10.59
C TYR A 43 -4.92 -6.31 9.14
N THR A 44 -5.82 -6.92 8.38
CA THR A 44 -5.92 -6.77 6.94
C THR A 44 -7.35 -6.35 6.59
N SER A 45 -7.50 -5.36 5.72
CA SER A 45 -8.81 -4.92 5.24
C SER A 45 -9.46 -5.99 4.34
N GLY A 46 -10.73 -5.77 3.99
CA GLY A 46 -11.27 -6.40 2.78
C GLY A 46 -10.54 -5.90 1.53
N SER A 47 -10.56 -6.69 0.46
CA SER A 47 -10.04 -6.25 -0.83
C SER A 47 -10.88 -5.11 -1.41
N PHE A 48 -10.24 -4.18 -2.09
CA PHE A 48 -10.88 -3.09 -2.81
C PHE A 48 -10.26 -2.93 -4.19
N SER A 49 -11.08 -2.57 -5.18
CA SER A 49 -10.63 -2.41 -6.55
C SER A 49 -10.31 -0.95 -6.84
N SER A 50 -9.14 -0.69 -7.43
CA SER A 50 -8.75 0.60 -7.97
C SER A 50 -7.76 0.41 -9.12
N GLY A 51 -7.95 1.11 -10.23
CA GLY A 51 -7.12 0.95 -11.42
C GLY A 51 -7.30 -0.40 -12.12
N GLY A 52 -8.47 -1.04 -11.98
CA GLY A 52 -8.66 -2.41 -12.47
C GLY A 52 -7.80 -3.47 -11.77
N ARG A 53 -7.23 -3.15 -10.60
CA ARG A 53 -6.51 -4.08 -9.73
C ARG A 53 -7.15 -4.15 -8.37
N ASP A 54 -6.96 -5.28 -7.70
CA ASP A 54 -7.44 -5.49 -6.34
C ASP A 54 -6.31 -5.31 -5.34
N TRP A 55 -6.60 -4.52 -4.32
CA TRP A 55 -5.68 -4.06 -3.30
C TRP A 55 -6.18 -4.39 -1.92
N VAL A 56 -5.27 -4.40 -0.95
CA VAL A 56 -5.56 -4.65 0.45
C VAL A 56 -4.70 -3.75 1.32
N LEU A 57 -5.28 -3.15 2.37
CA LEU A 57 -4.52 -2.48 3.42
C LEU A 57 -4.16 -3.45 4.53
N LYS A 58 -2.92 -3.36 5.01
CA LYS A 58 -2.42 -4.10 6.17
C LYS A 58 -1.88 -3.12 7.20
N VAL A 59 -2.36 -3.25 8.43
CA VAL A 59 -1.97 -2.42 9.56
C VAL A 59 -1.36 -3.31 10.62
N TYR A 60 -0.22 -2.86 11.18
CA TYR A 60 0.35 -3.39 12.41
C TYR A 60 0.07 -2.38 13.52
N PRO A 61 -0.97 -2.57 14.35
CA PRO A 61 -1.38 -1.56 15.33
C PRO A 61 -0.27 -1.20 16.31
N ASN A 62 0.58 -2.17 16.64
CA ASN A 62 1.74 -2.00 17.52
C ASN A 62 3.08 -2.02 16.76
N GLY A 63 3.08 -1.87 15.43
CA GLY A 63 4.28 -1.75 14.61
C GLY A 63 4.89 -3.07 14.15
N ALA A 64 5.63 -3.00 13.06
CA ALA A 64 6.37 -4.10 12.44
C ALA A 64 7.89 -3.92 12.59
N GLY A 65 8.62 -5.04 12.66
CA GLY A 65 10.08 -5.06 12.67
C GLY A 65 10.69 -4.16 13.75
N ARG A 66 11.52 -3.19 13.32
CA ARG A 66 12.19 -2.26 14.25
C ARG A 66 11.26 -1.18 14.83
N ALA A 67 10.02 -1.10 14.36
CA ALA A 67 9.03 -0.15 14.82
C ALA A 67 8.09 -0.71 15.89
N THR A 68 8.14 -2.03 16.15
CA THR A 68 7.30 -2.69 17.16
C THR A 68 7.37 -1.99 18.51
N GLY A 69 6.22 -1.75 19.12
CA GLY A 69 6.05 -1.05 20.40
C GLY A 69 6.09 0.47 20.33
N ASN A 70 6.48 1.06 19.20
CA ASN A 70 6.76 2.50 19.11
C ASN A 70 5.92 3.24 18.07
N HIS A 71 5.66 2.61 16.91
CA HIS A 71 4.87 3.21 15.83
C HIS A 71 3.82 2.22 15.36
N LEU A 72 2.73 2.72 14.79
CA LEU A 72 1.88 1.93 13.92
C LEU A 72 2.54 1.85 12.54
N SER A 73 2.48 0.67 11.93
CA SER A 73 2.91 0.45 10.55
C SER A 73 1.70 0.28 9.64
N LEU A 74 1.78 0.84 8.43
CA LEU A 74 0.71 0.81 7.44
C LEU A 74 1.29 0.48 6.08
N TYR A 75 0.61 -0.45 5.41
CA TYR A 75 1.05 -1.04 4.15
C TYR A 75 -0.13 -1.22 3.18
N LEU A 76 0.17 -1.09 1.90
CA LEU A 76 -0.67 -1.45 0.76
C LEU A 76 -0.09 -2.73 0.13
N LEU A 77 -0.95 -3.71 -0.11
CA LEU A 77 -0.60 -4.97 -0.74
C LEU A 77 -1.46 -5.18 -2.00
N SER A 78 -0.89 -5.86 -2.99
CA SER A 78 -1.66 -6.41 -4.10
C SER A 78 -2.40 -7.66 -3.62
N ALA A 79 -3.71 -7.76 -3.88
CA ALA A 79 -4.50 -8.96 -3.56
C ALA A 79 -4.08 -10.17 -4.42
N SER A 80 -3.51 -9.92 -5.60
CA SER A 80 -3.01 -10.93 -6.54
C SER A 80 -1.50 -11.20 -6.43
N ASN A 81 -0.83 -10.63 -5.42
CA ASN A 81 0.63 -10.70 -5.23
C ASN A 81 1.44 -10.19 -6.44
N GLU A 82 0.89 -9.23 -7.17
CA GLU A 82 1.61 -8.56 -8.25
C GLU A 82 2.69 -7.64 -7.69
N THR A 83 3.80 -7.55 -8.41
CA THR A 83 4.95 -6.74 -8.02
C THR A 83 5.10 -5.46 -8.81
N HIS A 84 4.10 -5.05 -9.58
CA HIS A 84 4.15 -3.88 -10.48
C HIS A 84 4.41 -2.56 -9.75
N TYR A 85 5.02 -1.58 -10.42
CA TYR A 85 5.22 -0.25 -9.85
C TYR A 85 3.87 0.38 -9.41
N VAL A 86 3.85 1.01 -8.24
CA VAL A 86 2.69 1.73 -7.68
C VAL A 86 3.12 3.09 -7.18
N HIS A 87 2.26 4.09 -7.37
CA HIS A 87 2.31 5.38 -6.69
C HIS A 87 0.97 5.61 -5.98
N ALA A 88 0.99 5.74 -4.65
CA ALA A 88 -0.20 5.92 -3.83
C ALA A 88 0.06 6.84 -2.64
N LYS A 89 -1.01 7.44 -2.11
CA LYS A 89 -0.99 8.11 -0.81
C LYS A 89 -1.64 7.22 0.25
N LEU A 90 -0.93 7.01 1.35
CA LEU A 90 -1.44 6.37 2.54
C LEU A 90 -1.74 7.44 3.59
N ARG A 91 -2.86 7.32 4.30
CA ARG A 91 -3.25 8.28 5.34
C ARG A 91 -3.73 7.64 6.63
N VAL A 92 -3.47 8.33 7.74
CA VAL A 92 -4.18 8.17 9.01
C VAL A 92 -4.94 9.45 9.27
N LEU A 93 -6.26 9.37 9.44
CA LEU A 93 -7.11 10.55 9.49
C LEU A 93 -7.16 11.15 10.89
N ASP A 94 -6.83 12.44 10.99
CA ASP A 94 -7.32 13.29 12.08
C ASP A 94 -8.82 13.53 11.90
N GLN A 95 -9.62 12.99 12.83
CA GLN A 95 -11.07 12.98 12.79
C GLN A 95 -11.71 14.22 13.43
N ILE A 96 -10.90 15.16 13.94
CA ILE A 96 -11.37 16.38 14.62
C ILE A 96 -11.08 17.61 13.77
N ARG A 97 -9.83 17.76 13.30
CA ARG A 97 -9.37 18.98 12.61
C ARG A 97 -9.12 18.78 11.13
N PHE A 98 -9.28 17.54 10.64
CA PHE A 98 -9.01 17.16 9.25
C PHE A 98 -7.56 17.42 8.82
N THR A 99 -6.64 17.53 9.77
CA THR A 99 -5.18 17.58 9.53
C THR A 99 -4.60 16.17 9.50
N HIS A 100 -4.91 15.43 8.43
CA HIS A 100 -4.50 14.03 8.27
C HIS A 100 -2.99 13.88 8.16
N LEU A 101 -2.46 12.75 8.65
CA LEU A 101 -1.09 12.36 8.38
C LEU A 101 -1.06 11.59 7.05
N GLU A 102 -0.41 12.15 6.04
CA GLU A 102 -0.26 11.55 4.71
C GLU A 102 1.21 11.18 4.45
N LYS A 103 1.45 10.02 3.83
CA LYS A 103 2.75 9.63 3.26
C LYS A 103 2.55 8.98 1.90
N GLN A 104 3.43 9.31 0.95
CA GLN A 104 3.38 8.75 -0.41
C GLN A 104 4.29 7.53 -0.52
N VAL A 105 3.78 6.45 -1.10
CA VAL A 105 4.57 5.29 -1.49
C VAL A 105 4.71 5.30 -3.01
N GLU A 106 5.92 5.11 -3.50
CA GLU A 106 6.22 5.11 -4.93
C GLU A 106 7.31 4.07 -5.23
N GLY A 107 7.08 3.20 -6.21
CA GLY A 107 8.08 2.23 -6.64
C GLY A 107 7.54 0.81 -6.78
N TRP A 108 8.47 -0.13 -6.94
CA TRP A 108 8.21 -1.57 -6.83
C TRP A 108 8.08 -1.96 -5.35
N PRO A 109 7.37 -3.05 -5.00
CA PRO A 109 7.24 -3.43 -3.61
C PRO A 109 8.62 -3.83 -3.09
N ASP A 110 8.90 -3.49 -1.84
CA ASP A 110 10.23 -3.69 -1.28
C ASP A 110 10.53 -5.20 -1.23
N SER A 111 11.50 -5.67 -2.02
CA SER A 111 11.85 -7.09 -2.15
C SER A 111 12.35 -7.71 -0.84
N THR A 112 12.61 -6.88 0.17
CA THR A 112 13.10 -7.29 1.49
C THR A 112 12.00 -7.44 2.54
N THR A 113 10.75 -7.08 2.25
CA THR A 113 9.64 -7.19 3.21
C THR A 113 8.38 -7.77 2.58
N GLU A 114 7.79 -8.79 3.22
CA GLU A 114 6.55 -9.48 2.81
C GLU A 114 5.29 -8.59 2.83
N ASN A 115 5.45 -7.26 2.94
CA ASN A 115 4.38 -6.32 3.26
C ASN A 115 4.05 -5.33 2.13
N GLY A 116 4.59 -5.49 0.91
CA GLY A 116 4.22 -4.64 -0.23
C GLY A 116 4.77 -3.21 -0.13
N TRP A 117 3.91 -2.20 -0.29
CA TRP A 117 4.27 -0.78 -0.26
C TRP A 117 3.85 -0.13 1.05
N GLY A 118 4.79 0.40 1.84
CA GLY A 118 4.40 1.06 3.09
C GLY A 118 5.55 1.48 3.97
N TYR A 119 5.24 1.66 5.25
CA TYR A 119 6.18 2.14 6.24
C TYR A 119 6.06 1.39 7.56
N ASP A 120 7.19 0.85 8.05
CA ASP A 120 7.34 0.37 9.42
C ASP A 120 7.02 1.48 10.43
N LYS A 121 7.54 2.70 10.20
CA LYS A 121 7.33 3.86 11.07
C LYS A 121 6.34 4.83 10.43
N PHE A 122 5.06 4.46 10.38
CA PHE A 122 4.03 5.32 9.79
C PHE A 122 3.70 6.49 10.73
N ILE A 123 3.16 6.20 11.92
CA ILE A 123 2.78 7.19 12.93
C ILE A 123 3.22 6.73 14.33
N PRO A 124 3.79 7.59 15.18
CA PRO A 124 4.12 7.23 16.55
C PRO A 124 2.86 6.83 17.34
N LEU A 125 2.93 5.77 18.14
CA LEU A 125 1.82 5.36 19.01
C LEU A 125 1.47 6.45 20.03
N ALA A 126 2.45 7.25 20.44
CA ALA A 126 2.24 8.41 21.31
C ALA A 126 1.33 9.47 20.67
N ASP A 127 1.45 9.70 19.36
CA ASP A 127 0.58 10.64 18.63
C ASP A 127 -0.82 10.08 18.45
N ILE A 128 -0.97 8.77 18.21
CA ILE A 128 -2.29 8.11 18.15
C ILE A 128 -3.02 8.23 19.49
N LYS A 129 -2.31 7.98 20.60
CA LYS A 129 -2.87 8.02 21.97
C LYS A 129 -3.12 9.44 22.46
N ASN A 130 -2.54 10.46 21.82
CA ASN A 130 -2.77 11.84 22.18
C ASN A 130 -4.12 12.31 21.64
N ALA A 131 -5.14 12.35 22.51
CA ALA A 131 -6.51 12.77 22.15
C ALA A 131 -6.57 14.16 21.48
N THR A 132 -5.62 15.05 21.75
CA THR A 132 -5.60 16.38 21.11
C THR A 132 -5.27 16.31 19.62
N LYS A 133 -4.59 15.25 19.14
CA LYS A 133 -4.21 15.04 17.74
C LYS A 133 -5.36 14.49 16.89
N GLY A 134 -6.42 13.96 17.50
CA GLY A 134 -7.64 13.55 16.80
C GLY A 134 -7.55 12.28 15.95
N PHE A 135 -6.44 11.54 15.99
CA PHE A 135 -6.29 10.30 15.20
C PHE A 135 -7.16 9.14 15.72
N LEU A 136 -7.27 9.00 17.04
CA LEU A 136 -8.10 7.99 17.68
C LEU A 136 -9.32 8.65 18.33
N VAL A 137 -10.52 8.42 17.78
CA VAL A 137 -11.79 8.98 18.27
C VAL A 137 -12.78 7.83 18.44
N ASN A 138 -13.47 7.77 19.58
CA ASN A 138 -14.39 6.68 19.92
C ASN A 138 -13.78 5.28 19.71
N ASP A 139 -12.53 5.13 20.17
CA ASP A 139 -11.71 3.91 20.00
C ASP A 139 -11.66 3.39 18.54
N THR A 140 -11.73 4.30 17.58
CA THR A 140 -11.68 4.01 16.16
C THR A 140 -10.56 4.79 15.51
N LEU A 141 -9.64 4.08 14.86
CA LEU A 141 -8.61 4.65 13.99
C LEU A 141 -9.08 4.54 12.53
N LYS A 142 -9.00 5.63 11.76
CA LYS A 142 -9.36 5.62 10.34
C LYS A 142 -8.12 5.74 9.48
N VAL A 143 -8.00 4.84 8.50
CA VAL A 143 -6.93 4.86 7.50
C VAL A 143 -7.53 4.98 6.11
N GLU A 144 -6.80 5.64 5.21
CA GLU A 144 -7.21 5.77 3.81
C GLU A 144 -6.04 5.45 2.87
N VAL A 145 -6.40 5.08 1.64
CA VAL A 145 -5.48 4.98 0.52
C VAL A 145 -6.09 5.56 -0.75
N ASP A 146 -5.26 6.34 -1.45
CA ASP A 146 -5.57 6.99 -2.72
C ASP A 146 -4.51 6.51 -3.74
N ILE A 147 -4.92 5.64 -4.67
CA ILE A 147 -4.04 5.10 -5.71
C ILE A 147 -3.93 6.15 -6.83
N LEU A 148 -2.74 6.66 -7.08
CA LEU A 148 -2.52 7.76 -8.03
C LEU A 148 -2.13 7.24 -9.42
N SER A 149 -1.24 6.24 -9.44
CA SER A 149 -0.84 5.54 -10.65
C SER A 149 -0.26 4.15 -10.35
N PHE A 150 -0.21 3.30 -11.35
CA PHE A 150 0.52 2.03 -11.32
C PHE A 150 0.98 1.66 -12.73
N SER A 151 1.98 0.78 -12.84
CA SER A 151 2.41 0.25 -14.14
C SER A 151 1.44 -0.82 -14.63
N LYS A 152 1.01 -0.73 -15.88
CA LYS A 152 0.26 -1.78 -16.56
C LYS A 152 1.22 -2.81 -17.16
N THR A 153 0.77 -4.06 -17.18
CA THR A 153 1.46 -5.14 -17.89
C THR A 153 0.50 -5.66 -18.93
N ASP A 154 0.69 -5.23 -20.18
CA ASP A 154 -0.11 -5.74 -21.30
C ASP A 154 0.50 -7.08 -21.75
N PHE A 155 -0.25 -8.18 -21.56
CA PHE A 155 0.12 -9.47 -22.12
C PHE A 155 -0.43 -9.59 -23.54
N PHE A 156 0.42 -9.39 -24.54
CA PHE A 156 0.05 -9.72 -25.93
C PHE A 156 0.03 -11.24 -26.09
N SER A 157 -1.15 -11.80 -26.35
CA SER A 157 -1.28 -13.17 -26.86
C SER A 157 -1.15 -13.11 -28.38
N VAL A 158 -0.15 -13.80 -28.93
CA VAL A 158 0.06 -13.99 -30.38
C VAL A 158 -0.82 -15.12 -30.89
#